data_AF-A0A0B1SJM0-F1
#
_entry.id   AF-A0A0B1SJM0-F1
#
_cell.length_a   1.000
_cell.length_b   1.000
_cell.length_c   1.000
_cell.angle_alpha   90.00
_cell.angle_beta   90.00
_cell.angle_gamma   90.00
#
_symmetry.space_group_name_H-M   'P 1'
#
loop_
_entity.id
_entity.type
_entity.pdbx_description
1 polymer ?
#
loop_
_entity_poly.entity_id
_entity_poly.type
_entity_poly.pdbx_seq_one_letter_code
_entity_poly.pdbx_strand_id
1 'polypeptide(L)' 'MLYNQYFATKPFAPLKFTQMAWARSSRIGCGVAAGDPAIFVVCRYSAKGNVIGQNVYRTGTPCSACDTACSANGVLCLP' A
#
# COMPACT_ATOMS: atom_id res chain seq x y z
N MET A 1 -5.96 4.77 9.22
CA MET A 1 -7.11 4.01 8.71
C MET A 1 -6.94 2.53 9.05
N LEU A 2 -7.82 1.95 9.88
CA LEU A 2 -7.76 0.53 10.26
C LEU A 2 -8.30 -0.36 9.14
N TYR A 3 -7.55 -1.38 8.74
CA TYR A 3 -8.02 -2.42 7.82
C TYR A 3 -8.64 -3.56 8.64
N ASN A 4 -9.96 -3.67 8.62
CA ASN A 4 -10.73 -4.61 9.44
C ASN A 4 -11.43 -5.67 8.56
N GLN A 5 -12.08 -6.63 9.23
CA GLN A 5 -12.82 -7.71 8.56
C GLN A 5 -13.88 -7.16 7.60
N TYR A 6 -14.59 -6.09 7.98
CA TYR A 6 -15.60 -5.47 7.13
C TYR A 6 -15.03 -5.01 5.79
N PHE A 7 -13.85 -4.37 5.78
CA PHE A 7 -13.19 -3.97 4.54
C PHE A 7 -12.62 -5.16 3.75
N ALA A 8 -12.23 -6.23 4.42
CA ALA A 8 -11.69 -7.43 3.77
C ALA A 8 -12.78 -8.25 3.03
N THR A 9 -14.01 -8.27 3.55
CA THR A 9 -15.08 -9.13 3.03
C THR A 9 -16.13 -8.41 2.19
N LYS A 10 -16.01 -7.09 1.99
CA LYS A 10 -17.00 -6.31 1.23
C LYS A 10 -16.98 -6.69 -0.27
N PRO A 11 -18.13 -6.83 -0.93
CA PRO A 11 -18.19 -6.85 -2.39
C PRO A 11 -17.50 -5.60 -2.95
N PHE A 12 -16.56 -5.80 -3.88
CA PHE A 12 -15.70 -4.73 -4.43
C PHE A 12 -14.82 -4.00 -3.40
N ALA A 13 -14.30 -4.74 -2.42
CA ALA A 13 -13.31 -4.23 -1.48
C ALA A 13 -12.16 -3.52 -2.21
N PRO A 14 -11.68 -2.35 -1.71
CA PRO A 14 -10.62 -1.57 -2.34
C PRO A 14 -9.22 -2.17 -2.08
N LEU A 15 -9.06 -3.49 -2.32
CA LEU A 15 -7.86 -4.27 -1.98
C LEU A 15 -6.61 -3.76 -2.69
N LYS A 16 -6.75 -3.35 -3.96
CA LYS A 16 -5.64 -2.79 -4.74
C LYS A 16 -5.20 -1.44 -4.18
N PHE A 17 -6.16 -0.55 -3.92
CA PHE A 17 -5.89 0.77 -3.34
C PHE A 17 -5.24 0.67 -1.96
N THR A 18 -5.80 -0.15 -1.08
CA THR A 18 -5.29 -0.32 0.28
C THR A 18 -3.89 -0.90 0.31
N GLN A 19 -3.55 -1.82 -0.60
CA GLN A 19 -2.17 -2.30 -0.74
C GLN A 19 -1.21 -1.21 -1.25
N MET A 20 -1.62 -0.39 -2.22
CA MET A 20 -0.79 0.71 -2.73
C MET A 20 -0.55 1.79 -1.65
N ALA A 21 -1.55 2.08 -0.84
CA ALA A 21 -1.48 3.09 0.23
C ALA A 21 -0.86 2.55 1.54
N TRP A 22 -0.44 1.28 1.57
CA TRP A 22 0.02 0.64 2.79
C TRP A 22 1.38 1.18 3.22
N ALA A 23 1.43 1.97 4.29
CA ALA A 23 2.60 2.75 4.70
C ALA A 23 3.86 1.92 4.98
N ARG A 24 3.71 0.64 5.35
CA ARG A 24 4.83 -0.29 5.58
C ARG A 24 5.34 -0.99 4.30
N SER A 25 4.69 -0.77 3.16
CA SER A 25 5.16 -1.29 1.87
C SER A 25 6.20 -0.33 1.30
N SER A 26 7.47 -0.69 1.38
CA SER A 26 8.60 0.14 0.91
C SER A 26 9.21 -0.34 -0.40
N ARG A 27 8.83 -1.52 -0.87
CA ARG A 27 9.33 -2.11 -2.13
C ARG A 27 8.18 -2.63 -2.98
N ILE A 28 8.31 -2.41 -4.28
CA ILE A 28 7.36 -2.87 -5.30
C ILE A 28 8.13 -3.50 -6.46
N GLY A 29 7.62 -4.59 -6.99
CA GLY A 29 8.06 -5.17 -8.26
C GLY A 29 6.84 -5.46 -9.13
N CYS A 30 6.85 -5.00 -10.38
CA CYS A 30 5.76 -5.19 -11.32
C CYS A 30 6.23 -5.90 -12.58
N GLY A 31 5.38 -6.76 -13.13
CA GLY A 31 5.55 -7.40 -14.42
C GLY A 31 4.36 -7.09 -15.33
N VAL A 32 4.64 -6.97 -16.62
CA VAL A 32 3.63 -6.75 -17.65
C VAL A 32 3.76 -7.86 -18.69
N ALA A 33 2.65 -8.49 -19.03
CA ALA A 33 2.55 -9.45 -20.12
C ALA A 33 1.40 -9.04 -21.04
N ALA A 34 1.66 -8.99 -22.35
CA ALA A 34 0.63 -8.71 -23.34
C ALA A 34 0.29 -10.01 -24.09
N GLY A 35 -0.99 -10.31 -24.21
CA GLY A 35 -1.54 -11.31 -25.13
C GLY A 35 -2.72 -10.71 -25.88
N ASP A 36 -3.16 -11.35 -26.96
CA ASP A 36 -4.41 -10.95 -27.62
C ASP A 36 -5.58 -11.61 -26.85
N PRO A 37 -6.57 -10.87 -26.31
CA PRO A 37 -6.86 -9.43 -26.44
C PRO A 37 -6.54 -8.57 -25.20
N ALA A 38 -5.69 -9.03 -24.28
CA ALA A 38 -5.52 -8.39 -22.97
C ALA A 38 -4.06 -8.20 -22.53
N ILE A 39 -3.86 -7.08 -21.81
CA ILE A 39 -2.62 -6.80 -21.07
C ILE A 39 -2.83 -7.19 -19.61
N PHE A 40 -1.94 -8.03 -19.11
CA PHE A 40 -1.87 -8.42 -17.70
C PHE A 40 -0.77 -7.63 -17.00
N VAL A 41 -1.15 -6.91 -15.94
CA VAL A 41 -0.22 -6.19 -15.07
C VAL A 41 -0.30 -6.80 -13.68
N VAL A 42 0.83 -7.26 -13.15
CA VAL A 42 0.92 -7.86 -11.81
C VAL A 42 1.99 -7.13 -11.03
N CYS A 43 1.62 -6.58 -9.86
CA CYS A 43 2.57 -5.99 -8.92
C CYS A 43 2.58 -6.76 -7.60
N ARG A 44 3.77 -6.95 -7.04
CA ARG A 44 3.99 -7.50 -5.70
C ARG A 44 4.62 -6.43 -4.81
N TYR A 45 4.23 -6.41 -3.55
CA TYR A 45 4.63 -5.40 -2.56
C TYR A 45 5.32 -6.07 -1.39
N SER A 46 6.33 -5.40 -0.84
CA SER A 46 7.01 -5.80 0.40
C SER A 46 7.18 -4.59 1.33
N ALA A 47 6.75 -4.64 2.60
CA ALA A 47 5.97 -5.72 3.22
C ALA A 47 4.58 -5.88 2.57
N LYS A 48 3.96 -7.06 2.74
CA LYS A 48 2.56 -7.29 2.31
C LYS A 48 1.61 -6.41 3.12
N GLY A 49 0.63 -5.80 2.46
CA GLY A 49 -0.46 -5.05 3.07
C GLY A 49 -1.73 -5.87 3.27
N ASN A 50 -2.86 -5.19 3.49
CA ASN A 50 -4.18 -5.80 3.67
C ASN A 50 -4.20 -6.86 4.78
N VAL A 51 -3.45 -6.61 5.86
CA VAL A 51 -3.43 -7.46 7.04
C VAL A 51 -4.53 -6.99 7.98
N ILE A 52 -5.51 -7.86 8.23
CA ILE A 52 -6.63 -7.56 9.13
C ILE A 52 -6.09 -7.19 10.52
N GLY A 53 -6.61 -6.10 11.08
CA GLY A 53 -6.19 -5.56 12.37
C GLY A 53 -5.01 -4.60 12.30
N GLN A 54 -4.40 -4.39 11.13
CA GLN A 54 -3.36 -3.38 10.93
C GLN A 54 -3.90 -2.12 10.27
N ASN A 55 -3.24 -0.99 10.51
CA ASN A 55 -3.57 0.26 9.85
C ASN A 55 -2.91 0.30 8.46
N VAL A 56 -3.68 0.73 7.45
CA VAL A 56 -3.17 1.04 6.11
C VAL A 56 -2.07 2.10 6.21
N TYR A 57 -2.37 3.18 6.92
CA TYR A 57 -1.43 4.22 7.33
C TYR A 57 -1.91 4.85 8.64
N ARG A 58 -0.97 5.45 9.39
CA ARG A 58 -1.28 6.25 10.58
C ARG A 58 -1.69 7.66 10.13
N THR A 59 -2.74 8.19 10.74
CA THR A 59 -3.20 9.57 10.50
C THR A 59 -2.39 10.53 11.34
N GLY A 60 -2.00 11.68 10.78
CA GLY A 60 -1.24 12.71 11.47
C GLY A 60 -0.54 13.64 10.48
N THR A 61 0.25 14.57 11.00
CA THR A 61 1.08 15.45 10.18
C THR A 61 2.11 14.62 9.38
N PRO A 62 2.33 14.90 8.09
CA PRO A 62 3.37 14.22 7.31
C PRO A 62 4.71 14.19 8.04
N CYS A 63 5.41 13.08 7.93
CA CYS A 63 6.71 12.82 8.56
C CYS A 63 6.79 12.83 10.11
N SER A 64 5.72 13.14 10.83
CA SER A 64 5.70 13.17 12.31
C SER A 64 6.03 11.84 13.01
N ALA A 65 6.04 10.73 12.27
CA ALA A 65 6.28 9.39 12.80
C ALA A 65 7.24 8.57 11.89
N CYS A 66 8.15 9.23 11.17
CA CYS A 66 9.22 8.52 10.47
C CYS A 66 10.30 8.07 11.46
N ASP A 67 10.81 6.84 11.28
CA ASP A 67 11.85 6.30 12.16
C ASP A 67 13.24 6.86 11.82
N THR A 68 13.56 7.00 10.53
CA THR A 68 14.89 7.41 10.05
C THR A 68 14.90 8.85 9.54
N ALA A 69 14.18 9.11 8.44
CA ALA A 69 14.22 10.40 7.76
C ALA A 69 12.92 10.69 7.01
N CYS A 70 12.73 11.98 6.70
CA CYS A 70 11.64 12.50 5.89
C CYS A 70 12.18 12.92 4.51
N SER A 71 11.35 12.76 3.47
CA SER A 71 11.68 13.21 2.11
C SER A 71 11.80 14.73 2.05
N ALA A 72 12.59 15.25 1.09
CA ALA A 72 12.84 16.69 0.96
C ALA A 72 11.56 17.53 0.75
N ASN A 73 10.54 16.96 0.13
CA ASN A 73 9.22 17.59 -0.04
C ASN A 73 8.28 17.41 1.17
N GLY A 74 8.73 16.77 2.25
CA GLY A 74 8.02 16.73 3.52
C GLY A 74 6.84 15.75 3.58
N VAL A 75 6.70 14.81 2.64
CA VAL A 75 5.48 13.98 2.51
C VAL A 75 5.67 12.48 2.69
N LEU A 76 6.89 11.96 2.63
CA LEU A 76 7.17 10.52 2.71
C LEU A 76 8.29 10.23 3.72
N CYS A 77 8.20 9.06 4.38
CA CYS A 77 9.31 8.53 5.14
C CYS A 77 10.30 7.82 4.21
N LEU A 78 11.59 8.00 4.47
CA LEU A 78 12.66 7.28 3.79
C LEU A 78 13.07 6.06 4.63
N PRO A 79 13.46 4.94 3.99
CA PRO A 79 14.05 3.80 4.68
C PRO A 79 15.34 4.19 5.41
#